data_AF-A0A969FL77-F1
#
_entry.id   AF-A0A969FL77-F1
#
_cell.length_a   1.000
_cell.length_b   1.000
_cell.length_c   1.000
_cell.angle_alpha   90.00
_cell.angle_beta   90.00
_cell.angle_gamma   90.00
#
_symmetry.space_group_name_H-M   'P 1'
#
loop_
_entity.id
_entity.type
_entity.pdbx_description
1 polymer ?
#
loop_
_entity_poly.entity_id
_entity_poly.type
_entity_poly.pdbx_seq_one_letter_code
_entity_poly.pdbx_strand_id
1 'polypeptide(L)'
;MTQSSPRNPRPDSTISSRVGLGTFAGVYTPSVLTILGVIMYLRFGWVVANVGWGGTLVIVTLATSITLLTGLSISAIATDRVVRVGGAYYIISRSLGIETGGAVGVPLYFAQAISVALYTIGFVESLTRSFPLLEPYQLWLNLGTTIAITLVAATSASLAIKMQYFIMAAIVLLLCPLVLVIALHRRMWELGVL
;
A
#
# COMPACT_ATOMS: atom_id res chain seq x y z
N MET A 1 3.81 -67.75 0.19
CA MET A 1 2.73 -66.75 0.33
C MET A 1 3.25 -65.74 1.34
N THR A 2 3.62 -64.51 1.01
CA THR A 2 2.92 -63.51 0.18
C THR A 2 3.96 -62.53 -0.39
N GLN A 3 3.82 -62.21 -1.68
CA GLN A 3 4.57 -61.15 -2.37
C GLN A 3 4.24 -59.79 -1.75
N SER A 4 5.24 -58.98 -1.39
CA SER A 4 5.06 -57.54 -1.18
C SER A 4 5.65 -56.80 -2.39
N SER A 5 4.73 -56.44 -3.28
CA SER A 5 4.93 -55.67 -4.50
C SER A 5 5.87 -54.45 -4.33
N PRO A 6 6.79 -54.17 -5.28
CA PRO A 6 7.55 -52.93 -5.27
C PRO A 6 6.59 -51.75 -5.52
N ARG A 7 6.44 -50.89 -4.52
CA ARG A 7 5.56 -49.72 -4.55
C ARG A 7 6.14 -48.70 -5.55
N ASN A 8 5.66 -48.76 -6.80
CA ASN A 8 5.92 -47.78 -7.85
C ASN A 8 5.57 -46.37 -7.35
N PRO A 9 6.50 -45.38 -7.37
CA PRO A 9 6.15 -44.00 -7.07
C PRO A 9 5.23 -43.50 -8.18
N ARG A 10 3.96 -43.28 -7.87
CA ARG A 10 3.08 -42.55 -8.79
C ARG A 10 3.68 -41.14 -8.94
N PRO A 11 3.84 -40.62 -10.17
CA PRO A 11 4.08 -39.20 -10.32
C PRO A 11 2.78 -38.51 -9.90
N ASP A 12 2.78 -37.91 -8.71
CA ASP A 12 1.71 -37.00 -8.28
C ASP A 12 1.81 -35.73 -9.12
N SER A 13 1.43 -35.84 -10.39
CA SER A 13 1.21 -34.74 -11.33
C SER A 13 -0.18 -34.18 -11.10
N THR A 14 -0.38 -33.57 -9.94
CA THR A 14 -1.32 -32.46 -9.79
C THR A 14 -0.59 -31.44 -8.93
N ILE A 15 0.29 -30.70 -9.59
CA ILE A 15 0.73 -29.39 -9.11
C ILE A 15 -0.56 -28.61 -8.90
N SER A 16 -1.09 -28.66 -7.66
CA SER A 16 -1.98 -27.64 -7.17
C SER A 16 -1.17 -26.37 -7.28
N SER A 17 -1.38 -25.64 -8.37
CA SER A 17 -0.98 -24.25 -8.48
C SER A 17 -1.70 -23.55 -7.34
N ARG A 18 -1.09 -23.55 -6.15
CA ARG A 18 -1.45 -22.62 -5.09
C ARG A 18 -1.24 -21.26 -5.74
N VAL A 19 -2.34 -20.67 -6.19
CA VAL A 19 -2.40 -19.34 -6.76
C VAL A 19 -2.09 -18.37 -5.62
N GLY A 20 -0.80 -18.29 -5.27
CA GLY A 20 -0.27 -17.25 -4.41
C GLY A 20 -0.20 -15.96 -5.21
N LEU A 21 -0.39 -14.84 -4.54
CA LEU A 21 -0.16 -13.53 -5.15
C LEU A 21 1.35 -13.42 -5.46
N GLY A 22 1.70 -13.17 -6.72
CA GLY A 22 3.10 -12.96 -7.11
C GLY A 22 3.69 -11.69 -6.46
N THR A 23 5.01 -11.52 -6.45
CA THR A 23 5.70 -10.40 -5.78
C THR A 23 5.17 -9.03 -6.20
N PHE A 24 4.89 -8.84 -7.49
CA PHE A 24 4.36 -7.57 -8.00
C PHE A 24 2.90 -7.35 -7.63
N ALA A 25 2.07 -8.38 -7.77
CA ALA A 25 0.63 -8.33 -7.50
C ALA A 25 0.33 -8.24 -5.99
N GLY A 26 1.09 -8.96 -5.18
CA GLY A 26 0.82 -9.16 -3.75
C GLY A 26 1.60 -8.25 -2.81
N VAL A 27 2.73 -7.68 -3.24
CA VAL A 27 3.60 -6.88 -2.35
C VAL A 27 3.90 -5.50 -2.91
N TYR A 28 4.46 -5.41 -4.12
CA TYR A 28 4.87 -4.13 -4.69
C TYR A 28 3.70 -3.16 -4.90
N THR A 29 2.67 -3.61 -5.62
CA THR A 29 1.50 -2.76 -5.94
C THR A 29 0.82 -2.26 -4.64
N PRO A 30 0.59 -3.12 -3.62
CA PRO A 30 -0.01 -2.65 -2.37
C PRO A 30 0.85 -1.66 -1.61
N SER A 31 2.15 -1.92 -1.50
CA SER A 31 3.07 -1.06 -0.77
C SER A 31 3.22 0.32 -1.42
N VAL A 32 3.31 0.41 -2.74
CA VAL A 32 3.37 1.71 -3.42
C VAL A 32 2.07 2.49 -3.20
N LEU A 33 0.93 1.82 -3.23
CA LEU A 33 -0.37 2.47 -3.08
C LEU A 33 -0.60 3.01 -1.65
N THR A 34 -0.09 2.33 -0.63
CA THR A 34 -0.16 2.83 0.75
C THR A 34 0.79 4.00 0.99
N ILE A 35 1.95 4.02 0.33
CA ILE A 35 2.88 5.16 0.40
C ILE A 35 2.30 6.38 -0.33
N LEU A 36 1.78 6.20 -1.55
CA LEU A 36 1.15 7.25 -2.36
C LEU A 36 -0.30 7.54 -1.90
N GLY A 37 -0.52 7.57 -0.59
CA GLY A 37 -1.83 7.77 0.00
C GLY A 37 -2.34 9.22 -0.08
N VAL A 38 -3.51 9.44 0.51
CA VAL A 38 -4.22 10.74 0.47
C VAL A 38 -3.39 11.91 1.02
N ILE A 39 -2.49 11.64 1.96
CA ILE A 39 -1.67 12.67 2.61
C ILE A 39 -0.69 13.28 1.62
N MET A 40 -0.11 12.50 0.71
CA MET A 40 0.80 13.01 -0.30
C MET A 40 0.08 14.03 -1.20
N TYR A 41 -1.18 13.78 -1.56
CA TYR A 41 -1.94 14.67 -2.43
C TYR A 41 -2.49 15.91 -1.70
N LEU A 42 -3.06 15.74 -0.50
CA LEU A 42 -3.74 16.84 0.20
C LEU A 42 -2.84 17.68 1.09
N ARG A 43 -1.75 17.12 1.61
CA ARG A 43 -0.95 17.77 2.66
C ARG A 43 0.44 18.16 2.19
N PHE A 44 1.02 17.45 1.22
CA PHE A 44 2.39 17.74 0.77
C PHE A 44 2.54 19.18 0.25
N GLY A 45 1.60 19.67 -0.56
CA GLY A 45 1.64 21.05 -1.06
C GLY A 45 1.59 22.10 0.05
N TRP A 46 0.77 21.87 1.08
CA TRP A 46 0.70 22.74 2.25
C TRP A 46 2.00 22.71 3.07
N VAL A 47 2.63 21.54 3.24
CA VAL A 47 3.93 21.41 3.93
C VAL A 47 5.02 22.18 3.18
N VAL A 48 5.11 22.02 1.86
CA VAL A 48 6.08 22.75 1.02
C VAL A 48 5.89 24.27 1.14
N ALA A 49 4.63 24.73 1.15
CA ALA A 49 4.33 26.16 1.26
C ALA A 49 4.72 26.76 2.62
N ASN A 50 4.57 26.02 3.72
CA ASN A 50 4.85 26.54 5.07
C ASN A 50 6.32 26.38 5.48
N VAL A 51 6.93 25.24 5.14
CA VAL A 51 8.29 24.88 5.56
C VAL A 51 9.34 25.35 4.53
N GLY A 52 8.91 25.62 3.30
CA GLY A 52 9.79 25.90 2.17
C GLY A 52 10.39 24.62 1.57
N TRP A 53 11.03 24.77 0.42
CA TRP A 53 11.52 23.63 -0.35
C TRP A 53 12.70 22.91 0.33
N GLY A 54 13.64 23.67 0.90
CA GLY A 54 14.80 23.11 1.60
C GLY A 54 14.43 22.31 2.85
N GLY A 55 13.55 22.85 3.70
CA GLY A 55 13.11 22.14 4.90
C GLY A 55 12.25 20.92 4.56
N THR A 56 11.43 21.00 3.50
CA THR A 56 10.67 19.82 3.03
C THR A 56 11.58 18.70 2.56
N LEU A 57 12.68 19.01 1.84
CA LEU A 57 13.66 18.00 1.44
C LEU A 57 14.27 17.29 2.64
N VAL A 58 14.67 18.03 3.68
CA VAL A 58 15.22 17.43 4.91
C VAL A 58 14.21 16.48 5.57
N ILE A 59 12.94 16.91 5.69
CA ILE A 59 11.87 16.08 6.28
C ILE A 59 11.67 14.80 5.47
N VAL A 60 11.59 14.91 4.14
CA VAL A 60 11.38 13.75 3.25
C VAL A 60 12.58 12.80 3.33
N THR A 61 13.81 13.30 3.23
CA THR A 61 15.01 12.47 3.32
C THR A 61 15.09 11.73 4.66
N LEU A 62 14.79 12.42 5.76
CA LEU A 62 14.78 11.81 7.09
C LEU A 62 13.68 10.74 7.20
N ALA A 63 12.45 11.03 6.77
CA ALA A 63 11.35 10.07 6.79
C ALA A 63 11.67 8.83 5.94
N THR A 64 12.18 9.02 4.72
CA THR A 64 12.60 7.92 3.84
C THR A 64 13.72 7.09 4.46
N SER A 65 14.69 7.71 5.15
CA SER A 65 15.76 6.95 5.83
C SER A 65 15.21 6.01 6.90
N ILE A 66 14.24 6.46 7.71
CA ILE A 66 13.60 5.64 8.76
C ILE A 66 12.85 4.47 8.12
N THR A 67 12.06 4.73 7.06
CA THR A 67 11.32 3.68 6.35
C THR A 67 12.25 2.66 5.69
N LEU A 68 13.37 3.11 5.10
CA LEU A 68 14.37 2.23 4.50
C LEU A 68 15.04 1.33 5.54
N LEU A 69 15.48 1.89 6.67
CA LEU A 69 16.06 1.10 7.76
C LEU A 69 15.06 0.08 8.34
N THR A 70 13.81 0.49 8.50
CA THR A 70 12.73 -0.41 8.94
C THR A 70 12.48 -1.53 7.92
N GLY A 71 12.45 -1.20 6.63
CA GLY A 71 12.29 -2.17 5.54
C GLY A 71 13.44 -3.17 5.48
N LEU A 72 14.69 -2.71 5.63
CA LEU A 72 15.86 -3.59 5.72
C LEU A 72 15.78 -4.53 6.92
N SER A 73 15.35 -4.02 8.09
CA SER A 73 15.14 -4.85 9.29
C SER A 73 14.07 -5.92 9.06
N ILE A 74 12.94 -5.56 8.45
CA ILE A 74 11.86 -6.52 8.13
C ILE A 74 12.33 -7.55 7.10
N SER A 75 13.13 -7.15 6.11
CA SER A 75 13.71 -8.07 5.12
C SER A 75 14.64 -9.11 5.76
N ALA A 76 15.46 -8.70 6.73
CA ALA A 76 16.31 -9.62 7.48
C ALA A 76 15.46 -10.63 8.28
N ILE A 77 14.43 -10.16 8.99
CA ILE A 77 13.50 -11.01 9.75
C ILE A 77 12.77 -11.99 8.80
N ALA A 78 12.34 -11.54 7.63
CA ALA A 78 11.63 -12.38 6.65
C ALA A 78 12.52 -13.47 6.03
N THR A 79 13.85 -13.32 6.08
CA THR A 79 14.83 -14.28 5.51
C THR A 79 15.34 -15.28 6.57
N ASP A 80 15.24 -14.96 7.86
CA ASP A 80 15.80 -15.75 8.97
C ASP A 80 15.09 -17.11 9.20
N ARG A 81 13.78 -17.20 8.93
CA ARG A 81 12.98 -18.40 9.18
C ARG A 81 12.13 -18.77 7.97
N VAL A 82 11.90 -20.08 7.77
CA VAL A 82 10.96 -20.56 6.75
C VAL A 82 9.55 -20.09 7.09
N VAL A 83 9.10 -19.09 6.33
CA VAL A 83 7.78 -18.48 6.44
C VAL A 83 6.74 -19.49 5.95
N ARG A 84 5.93 -20.00 6.88
CA ARG A 84 4.72 -20.76 6.56
C ARG A 84 3.58 -19.78 6.26
N VAL A 85 2.44 -20.29 5.80
CA VAL A 85 1.24 -19.47 5.55
C VAL A 85 0.92 -18.62 6.78
N GLY A 86 0.98 -17.30 6.63
CA GLY A 86 0.80 -16.32 7.71
C GLY A 86 1.10 -14.90 7.23
N GLY A 87 0.69 -13.89 8.00
CA GLY A 87 0.95 -12.47 7.73
C GLY A 87 2.16 -11.92 8.47
N ALA A 88 2.34 -10.59 8.45
CA ALA A 88 3.46 -9.91 9.09
C ALA A 88 3.63 -10.24 10.58
N TYR A 89 2.54 -10.29 11.35
CA TYR A 89 2.59 -10.67 12.77
C TYR A 89 3.14 -12.08 13.01
N TYR A 90 2.77 -13.03 12.13
CA TYR A 90 3.25 -14.41 12.22
C TYR A 90 4.76 -14.50 11.96
N ILE A 91 5.28 -13.72 11.01
CA ILE A 91 6.71 -13.66 10.70
C ILE A 91 7.50 -13.09 11.88
N ILE A 92 7.02 -11.99 12.48
CA ILE A 92 7.70 -11.29 13.58
C ILE A 92 7.70 -12.14 14.86
N SER A 93 6.52 -12.60 15.29
CA SER A 93 6.38 -13.38 16.55
C SER A 93 7.18 -14.69 16.53
N ARG A 94 7.37 -15.30 15.36
CA ARG A 94 8.13 -16.54 15.22
C ARG A 94 9.65 -16.35 15.18
N SER A 95 10.10 -15.18 14.71
CA SER A 95 11.53 -14.87 14.58
C SER A 95 12.08 -14.19 15.84
N LEU A 96 11.30 -13.30 16.46
CA LEU A 96 11.72 -12.48 17.61
C LEU A 96 11.08 -12.88 18.95
N GLY A 97 10.20 -13.89 18.95
CA GLY A 97 9.46 -14.32 20.13
C GLY A 97 8.12 -13.61 20.33
N ILE A 98 7.26 -14.19 21.18
CA ILE A 98 5.89 -13.71 21.39
C ILE A 98 5.82 -12.36 22.11
N GLU A 99 6.76 -12.09 23.02
CA GLU A 99 6.86 -10.83 23.76
C GLU A 99 7.16 -9.66 22.81
N THR A 100 8.20 -9.79 21.99
CA THR A 100 8.57 -8.80 20.95
C THR A 100 7.48 -8.68 19.88
N GLY A 101 6.88 -9.81 19.47
CA GLY A 101 5.77 -9.82 18.51
C GLY A 101 4.56 -9.04 19.00
N GLY A 102 4.19 -9.17 20.28
CA GLY A 102 3.12 -8.40 20.91
C GLY A 102 3.46 -6.91 21.03
N ALA A 103 4.68 -6.59 21.45
CA ALA A 103 5.16 -5.22 21.61
C ALA A 103 5.13 -4.42 20.30
N VAL A 104 5.42 -5.05 19.16
CA VAL A 104 5.33 -4.41 17.83
C VAL A 104 3.92 -4.52 17.24
N GLY A 105 3.23 -5.64 17.46
CA GLY A 105 1.94 -5.93 16.86
C GLY A 105 0.80 -5.04 17.34
N VAL A 106 0.73 -4.74 18.64
CA VAL A 106 -0.35 -3.91 19.21
C VAL A 106 -0.29 -2.47 18.67
N PRO A 107 0.86 -1.76 18.69
CA PRO A 107 0.96 -0.45 18.06
C PRO A 107 0.67 -0.46 16.57
N LEU A 108 1.13 -1.49 15.83
CA LEU A 108 0.87 -1.61 14.40
C LEU A 108 -0.63 -1.74 14.12
N TYR A 109 -1.37 -2.50 14.93
CA TYR A 109 -2.82 -2.62 14.81
C TYR A 109 -3.53 -1.25 14.97
N PHE A 110 -3.17 -0.50 16.02
CA PHE A 110 -3.73 0.84 16.22
C PHE A 110 -3.34 1.80 15.09
N ALA A 111 -2.10 1.74 14.61
CA ALA A 111 -1.65 2.55 13.47
C ALA A 111 -2.49 2.26 12.21
N GLN A 112 -2.78 0.98 11.91
CA GLN A 112 -3.65 0.63 10.78
C GLN A 112 -5.09 1.10 10.99
N ALA A 113 -5.65 0.95 12.20
CA ALA A 113 -7.01 1.41 12.50
C ALA A 113 -7.15 2.94 12.32
N ILE A 114 -6.19 3.71 12.83
CA ILE A 114 -6.15 5.17 12.66
C ILE A 114 -5.94 5.53 11.18
N SER A 115 -5.10 4.79 10.45
CA SER A 115 -4.85 5.04 9.03
C SER A 115 -6.13 4.90 8.18
N VAL A 116 -6.99 3.91 8.47
CA VAL A 116 -8.28 3.75 7.76
C VAL A 116 -9.19 4.96 7.98
N ALA A 117 -9.24 5.48 9.21
CA ALA A 117 -9.99 6.70 9.51
C ALA A 117 -9.44 7.92 8.77
N LEU A 118 -8.12 8.12 8.80
CA LEU A 118 -7.44 9.23 8.10
C LEU A 118 -7.66 9.19 6.59
N TYR A 119 -7.60 8.01 5.97
CA TYR A 119 -7.84 7.86 4.54
C TYR A 119 -9.29 8.11 4.16
N THR A 120 -10.24 7.67 4.98
CA THR A 120 -11.66 7.95 4.73
C THR A 120 -11.95 9.45 4.81
N ILE A 121 -11.43 10.14 5.84
CA ILE A 121 -11.61 11.58 5.99
C ILE A 121 -10.98 12.34 4.82
N GLY A 122 -9.74 11.98 4.43
CA GLY A 122 -9.07 12.63 3.30
C GLY A 122 -9.79 12.41 1.97
N PHE A 123 -10.39 11.23 1.77
CA PHE A 123 -11.21 10.96 0.59
C PHE A 123 -12.43 11.87 0.55
N VAL A 124 -13.18 11.98 1.65
CA VAL A 124 -14.36 12.84 1.73
C VAL A 124 -13.98 14.32 1.59
N GLU A 125 -12.88 14.76 2.21
CA GLU A 125 -12.34 16.12 2.06
C GLU A 125 -12.01 16.46 0.59
N SER A 126 -11.48 15.50 -0.16
CA SER A 126 -11.22 15.67 -1.60
C SER A 126 -12.52 15.75 -2.41
N LEU A 127 -13.53 14.96 -2.02
CA LEU A 127 -14.82 14.90 -2.71
C LEU A 127 -15.64 16.17 -2.50
N THR A 128 -15.71 16.68 -1.27
CA THR A 128 -16.44 17.93 -0.96
C THR A 128 -15.78 19.15 -1.58
N ARG A 129 -14.44 19.18 -1.66
CA ARG A 129 -13.72 20.22 -2.44
C ARG A 129 -14.05 20.21 -3.92
N SER A 130 -14.28 19.03 -4.49
CA SER A 130 -14.60 18.89 -5.91
C SER A 130 -16.08 19.21 -6.20
N PHE A 131 -16.97 18.92 -5.25
CA PHE A 131 -18.41 19.16 -5.35
C PHE A 131 -18.92 19.95 -4.13
N PRO A 132 -18.98 21.30 -4.22
CA PRO A 132 -19.39 22.15 -3.09
C PRO A 132 -20.80 21.87 -2.56
N LEU A 133 -21.68 21.28 -3.38
CA LEU A 133 -23.04 20.87 -2.99
C LEU A 133 -23.06 19.79 -1.89
N LEU A 134 -21.95 19.07 -1.69
CA LEU A 134 -21.84 17.98 -0.73
C LEU A 134 -21.31 18.43 0.64
N GLU A 135 -20.85 19.68 0.79
CA GLU A 135 -20.33 20.21 2.07
C GLU A 135 -21.27 20.01 3.27
N PRO A 136 -22.58 20.35 3.21
CA PRO A 136 -23.46 20.17 4.36
C PRO A 136 -23.67 18.70 4.75
N TYR A 137 -23.36 17.75 3.86
CA TYR A 137 -23.52 16.31 4.09
C TYR A 137 -22.22 15.61 4.48
N GLN A 138 -21.13 16.34 4.72
CA GLN A 138 -19.79 15.76 4.96
C GLN A 138 -19.76 14.69 6.07
N LEU A 139 -20.50 14.88 7.16
CA LEU A 139 -20.60 13.88 8.24
C LEU A 139 -21.20 12.55 7.75
N TRP A 140 -22.32 12.65 7.02
CA TRP A 140 -23.02 11.48 6.47
C TRP A 140 -22.18 10.78 5.40
N LEU A 141 -21.43 11.54 4.61
CA LEU A 141 -20.48 10.97 3.65
C LEU A 141 -19.39 10.16 4.36
N ASN A 142 -18.75 10.71 5.41
CA ASN A 142 -17.71 10.01 6.17
C ASN A 142 -18.21 8.70 6.78
N LEU A 143 -19.39 8.73 7.40
CA LEU A 143 -20.01 7.53 7.97
C LEU A 143 -20.36 6.52 6.87
N GLY A 144 -20.97 6.99 5.78
CA GLY A 144 -21.33 6.16 4.63
C GLY A 144 -20.14 5.48 3.99
N THR A 145 -19.04 6.21 3.74
CA THR A 145 -17.80 5.64 3.18
C THR A 145 -17.13 4.66 4.12
N THR A 146 -17.10 4.94 5.43
CA THR A 146 -16.51 4.02 6.42
C THR A 146 -17.29 2.70 6.45
N ILE A 147 -18.62 2.76 6.49
CA ILE A 147 -19.49 1.58 6.48
C ILE A 147 -19.33 0.80 5.17
N ALA A 148 -19.34 1.49 4.03
CA ALA A 148 -19.17 0.87 2.72
C ALA A 148 -17.82 0.13 2.61
N ILE A 149 -16.72 0.77 2.99
CA ILE A 149 -15.39 0.14 2.97
C ILE A 149 -15.34 -1.06 3.92
N THR A 150 -15.96 -0.95 5.10
CA THR A 150 -16.03 -2.06 6.07
C THR A 150 -16.80 -3.25 5.51
N LEU A 151 -17.93 -3.02 4.83
CA LEU A 151 -18.72 -4.09 4.18
C LEU A 151 -17.95 -4.75 3.03
N VAL A 152 -17.27 -3.97 2.20
CA VAL A 152 -16.42 -4.48 1.11
C VAL A 152 -15.27 -5.32 1.66
N ALA A 153 -14.61 -4.83 2.72
CA ALA A 153 -13.55 -5.56 3.40
C ALA A 153 -14.03 -6.90 4.00
N ALA A 154 -15.26 -6.94 4.53
CA ALA A 154 -15.86 -8.15 5.10
C ALA A 154 -16.28 -9.19 4.03
N THR A 155 -16.62 -8.76 2.82
CA THR A 155 -17.18 -9.64 1.78
C THR A 155 -16.14 -10.20 0.81
N SER A 156 -15.08 -9.47 0.44
CA SER A 156 -14.14 -10.00 -0.56
C SER A 156 -12.75 -9.35 -0.61
N ALA A 157 -11.75 -10.07 -0.10
CA ALA A 157 -10.34 -9.71 -0.27
C ALA A 157 -9.86 -9.84 -1.74
N SER A 158 -10.45 -10.74 -2.52
CA SER A 158 -10.10 -10.95 -3.94
C SER A 158 -10.55 -9.80 -4.84
N LEU A 159 -11.66 -9.14 -4.51
CA LEU A 159 -12.12 -7.94 -5.20
C LEU A 159 -11.18 -6.75 -4.96
N ALA A 160 -10.68 -6.60 -3.73
CA ALA A 160 -9.75 -5.52 -3.38
C ALA A 160 -8.46 -5.57 -4.22
N ILE A 161 -7.91 -6.77 -4.40
CA ILE A 161 -6.69 -6.98 -5.21
C ILE A 161 -6.92 -6.60 -6.68
N LYS A 162 -8.11 -6.92 -7.22
CA LYS A 162 -8.46 -6.57 -8.60
C LYS A 162 -8.66 -5.06 -8.79
N MET A 163 -9.29 -4.40 -7.81
CA MET A 163 -9.42 -2.94 -7.80
C MET A 163 -8.07 -2.23 -7.68
N GLN A 164 -7.11 -2.85 -7.00
CA GLN A 164 -5.79 -2.27 -6.83
C GLN A 164 -5.00 -2.11 -8.14
N TYR A 165 -5.14 -3.07 -9.05
CA TYR A 165 -4.56 -2.97 -10.39
C TYR A 165 -5.15 -1.82 -11.19
N PHE A 166 -6.46 -1.59 -11.05
CA PHE A 166 -7.13 -0.46 -11.69
C PHE A 166 -6.61 0.87 -11.15
N ILE A 167 -6.41 0.97 -9.83
CA ILE A 167 -5.88 2.18 -9.20
C ILE A 167 -4.43 2.45 -9.62
N MET A 168 -3.58 1.43 -9.68
CA MET A 168 -2.20 1.59 -10.15
C MET A 168 -2.16 2.06 -11.62
N ALA A 169 -3.00 1.49 -12.48
CA ALA A 169 -3.12 1.94 -13.86
C ALA A 169 -3.56 3.41 -13.95
N ALA A 170 -4.51 3.83 -13.11
CA ALA A 170 -4.97 5.21 -13.03
C ALA A 170 -3.85 6.15 -12.56
N ILE A 171 -3.04 5.77 -11.56
CA ILE A 171 -1.91 6.58 -11.08
C ILE A 171 -0.83 6.72 -12.17
N VAL A 172 -0.45 5.62 -12.84
CA VAL A 172 0.52 5.67 -13.94
C VAL A 172 0.01 6.55 -15.09
N LEU A 173 -1.29 6.45 -15.40
CA LEU A 173 -1.92 7.33 -16.39
C LEU A 173 -1.90 8.80 -15.95
N LEU A 174 -2.15 9.09 -14.67
CA LEU A 174 -2.09 10.44 -14.09
C LEU A 174 -0.68 11.04 -14.06
N LEU A 175 0.37 10.22 -14.10
CA LEU A 175 1.76 10.67 -14.21
C LEU A 175 2.17 11.02 -15.66
N CYS A 176 1.45 10.50 -16.66
CA CYS A 176 1.72 10.77 -18.08
C CYS A 176 1.60 12.28 -18.46
N PRO A 177 0.60 13.04 -17.98
CA PRO A 177 0.53 14.49 -18.14
C PRO A 177 1.75 15.25 -17.63
N LEU A 178 2.40 14.79 -16.56
CA LEU A 178 3.60 15.45 -16.02
C LEU A 178 4.78 15.33 -17.00
N VAL A 179 4.95 14.16 -17.62
CA VAL A 179 5.96 13.92 -18.66
C VAL A 179 5.67 14.76 -19.90
N LEU A 180 4.40 14.89 -20.27
CA LEU A 180 3.97 15.75 -21.38
C LEU A 180 4.26 17.23 -21.10
N VAL A 181 4.01 17.70 -19.88
CA VAL A 181 4.32 19.08 -19.46
C VAL A 181 5.83 19.35 -19.50
N ILE A 182 6.65 18.40 -19.02
CA ILE A 182 8.13 18.51 -19.08
C ILE A 182 8.61 18.50 -20.55
N ALA A 183 8.00 17.67 -21.40
CA ALA A 183 8.30 17.62 -22.83
C ALA A 183 7.89 18.91 -23.55
N LEU A 184 6.75 19.52 -23.17
CA LEU A 184 6.31 20.81 -23.70
C LEU A 184 7.26 21.93 -23.27
N HIS A 185 7.64 21.97 -22.00
CA HIS A 185 8.61 22.93 -21.48
C HIS A 185 9.96 22.81 -22.21
N ARG A 186 10.44 21.58 -22.43
CA ARG A 186 11.67 21.33 -23.19
C ARG A 186 11.55 21.80 -24.64
N ARG A 187 10.40 21.55 -25.29
CA ARG A 187 10.11 22.07 -26.64
C ARG A 187 10.05 23.60 -26.70
N MET A 188 9.51 24.27 -25.67
CA MET A 188 9.46 25.74 -25.63
C MET A 188 10.85 26.35 -25.50
N TRP A 189 11.77 25.71 -24.75
CA TRP A 189 13.18 26.11 -24.69
C TRP A 189 13.89 25.97 -26.04
N GLU A 190 13.61 24.89 -26.78
CA GLU A 190 14.19 24.65 -28.12
C GLU A 190 13.64 25.63 -29.19
N LEU A 191 12.44 26.17 -28.99
CA LEU A 191 11.79 27.11 -29.91
C LEU A 191 12.06 28.60 -29.57
N GLY A 192 12.81 28.90 -28.50
CA GLY A 192 13.24 30.27 -28.16
C GLY A 192 12.09 31.23 -27.85
N VAL A 193 10.94 30.70 -27.39
CA VAL A 193 9.74 31.50 -27.05
C VAL A 193 9.79 32.02 -25.60
N LEU A 194 10.84 31.68 -24.85
CA LEU A 194 11.17 32.18 -23.51
C LEU A 194 12.63 32.64 -23.46
#